data_AF-A0A5U4RQ33-F1
#
_entry.id   AF-A0A5U4RQ33-F1
#
_cell.length_a   1.000
_cell.length_b   1.000
_cell.length_c   1.000
_cell.angle_alpha   90.00
_cell.angle_beta   90.00
_cell.angle_gamma   90.00
#
_symmetry.space_group_name_H-M   'P 1'
#
loop_
_entity.id
_entity.type
_entity.pdbx_description
1 polymer ?
#
loop_
_entity_poly.entity_id
_entity_poly.type
_entity_poly.pdbx_seq_one_letter_code
_entity_poly.pdbx_strand_id
1 'polypeptide(L)'
;ATGIDMKALTAWQTEHKQIAGFPGAETIASDAFWRLEMDILIPAALEGQITRQRAEALTCKLVLEGANGPTYPDADDVLASRGILVVPDVVCNAGGVTVSYFEWVQDMASFFWSEEEINARMDKIMTDAIVHVWEKAAEKSCSLRTAAYIVACERILLARKDRGIYPG
;
A
#
# COMPACT_ATOMS: atom_id res chain seq x y z
N ALA A 1 11.40 -9.69 -21.18
CA ALA A 1 12.26 -8.72 -20.47
C ALA A 1 13.06 -9.45 -19.40
N THR A 2 14.32 -9.08 -19.17
CA THR A 2 15.25 -9.73 -18.20
C THR A 2 15.24 -9.09 -16.81
N GLY A 3 14.28 -8.20 -16.53
CA GLY A 3 14.19 -7.47 -15.25
C GLY A 3 15.29 -6.40 -15.10
N ILE A 4 15.20 -5.62 -14.02
CA ILE A 4 16.21 -4.62 -13.64
C ILE A 4 16.91 -5.12 -12.38
N ASP A 5 18.25 -5.14 -12.38
CA ASP A 5 19.02 -5.48 -11.18
C ASP A 5 18.94 -4.34 -10.16
N MET A 6 18.21 -4.58 -9.07
CA MET A 6 17.99 -3.59 -8.01
C MET A 6 19.25 -3.22 -7.25
N LYS A 7 20.24 -4.12 -7.10
CA LYS A 7 21.50 -3.80 -6.42
C LYS A 7 22.32 -2.84 -7.27
N ALA A 8 22.44 -3.13 -8.56
CA ALA A 8 23.13 -2.27 -9.52
C ALA A 8 22.43 -0.90 -9.66
N LEU A 9 21.10 -0.89 -9.75
CA LEU A 9 20.32 0.35 -9.81
C LEU A 9 20.48 1.21 -8.55
N THR A 10 20.48 0.59 -7.37
CA THR A 10 20.65 1.29 -6.08
C THR A 10 22.06 1.89 -5.97
N ALA A 11 23.09 1.16 -6.41
CA ALA A 11 24.46 1.68 -6.47
C ALA A 11 24.54 2.89 -7.41
N TRP A 12 23.97 2.80 -8.61
CA TRP A 12 23.89 3.91 -9.56
C TRP A 12 23.19 5.14 -8.98
N GLN A 13 22.00 4.95 -8.38
CA GLN A 13 21.24 6.02 -7.75
C GLN A 13 22.01 6.68 -6.60
N THR A 14 22.75 5.90 -5.82
CA THR A 14 23.55 6.42 -4.70
C THR A 14 24.65 7.35 -5.19
N GLU A 15 25.31 6.99 -6.29
CA GLU A 15 26.40 7.76 -6.91
C GLU A 15 25.86 8.99 -7.68
N HIS A 16 24.84 8.82 -8.51
CA HIS A 16 24.37 9.84 -9.45
C HIS A 16 23.17 10.66 -8.94
N LYS A 17 22.60 10.28 -7.79
CA LYS A 17 21.39 10.89 -7.18
C LYS A 17 20.13 10.85 -8.04
N GLN A 18 20.12 10.01 -9.08
CA GLN A 18 18.99 9.78 -9.96
C GLN A 18 19.09 8.38 -10.59
N ILE A 19 17.97 7.87 -11.12
CA ILE A 19 17.94 6.60 -11.86
C ILE A 19 18.12 6.77 -13.38
N ALA A 20 17.96 7.99 -13.89
CA ALA A 20 18.11 8.28 -15.31
C ALA A 20 19.54 7.96 -15.79
N GLY A 21 19.65 7.37 -16.98
CA GLY A 21 20.92 6.98 -17.58
C GLY A 21 21.51 5.66 -17.09
N PHE A 22 20.80 4.91 -16.23
CA PHE A 22 21.27 3.60 -15.75
C PHE A 22 21.49 2.62 -16.94
N PRO A 23 22.72 2.11 -17.16
CA PRO A 23 23.03 1.29 -18.34
C PRO A 23 22.28 -0.04 -18.43
N GLY A 24 21.78 -0.55 -17.29
CA GLY A 24 21.05 -1.81 -17.22
C GLY A 24 19.55 -1.70 -17.54
N ALA A 25 19.06 -0.54 -17.99
CA ALA A 25 17.67 -0.34 -18.36
C ALA A 25 17.53 0.62 -19.55
N GLU A 26 16.43 0.48 -20.28
CA GLU A 26 16.05 1.44 -21.31
C GLU A 26 15.34 2.65 -20.67
N THR A 27 15.70 3.85 -21.11
CA THR A 27 15.00 5.07 -20.66
C THR A 27 13.68 5.21 -21.41
N ILE A 28 12.60 5.41 -20.68
CA ILE A 28 11.26 5.67 -21.22
C ILE A 28 10.81 7.09 -20.88
N ALA A 29 9.92 7.63 -21.71
CA ALA A 29 9.21 8.87 -21.36
C ALA A 29 8.26 8.62 -20.17
N SER A 30 8.09 9.63 -19.31
CA SER A 30 7.26 9.51 -18.09
C SER A 30 5.82 9.06 -18.38
N ASP A 31 5.22 9.53 -19.48
CA ASP A 31 3.85 9.14 -19.85
C ASP A 31 3.77 7.78 -20.57
N ALA A 32 4.90 7.23 -21.01
CA ALA A 32 4.95 5.88 -21.58
C ALA A 32 4.85 4.82 -20.47
N PHE A 33 5.35 5.11 -19.27
CA PHE A 33 5.28 4.23 -18.11
C PHE A 33 3.86 3.70 -17.85
N TRP A 34 2.86 4.59 -17.88
CA TRP A 34 1.47 4.26 -17.60
C TRP A 34 0.79 3.37 -18.65
N ARG A 35 1.45 3.13 -19.79
CA ARG A 35 0.97 2.29 -20.90
C ARG A 35 1.76 1.00 -21.05
N LEU A 36 2.78 0.79 -20.22
CA LEU A 36 3.54 -0.45 -20.25
C LEU A 36 2.68 -1.63 -19.86
N GLU A 37 3.00 -2.79 -20.43
CA GLU A 37 2.46 -4.06 -19.98
C GLU A 37 3.10 -4.44 -18.64
N MET A 38 2.28 -4.59 -17.60
CA MET A 38 2.73 -4.98 -16.26
C MET A 38 1.63 -5.77 -15.56
N ASP A 39 1.97 -6.69 -14.65
CA ASP A 39 0.97 -7.39 -13.85
C ASP A 39 0.61 -6.63 -12.58
N ILE A 40 1.60 -5.98 -11.96
CA ILE A 40 1.49 -5.28 -10.67
C ILE A 40 2.05 -3.88 -10.80
N LEU A 41 1.30 -2.88 -10.31
CA LEU A 41 1.72 -1.50 -10.19
C LEU A 41 1.83 -1.11 -8.70
N ILE A 42 2.93 -0.46 -8.33
CA ILE A 42 3.17 0.02 -6.96
C ILE A 42 3.41 1.54 -6.98
N PRO A 43 2.37 2.38 -6.87
CA PRO A 43 2.57 3.82 -6.75
C PRO A 43 3.09 4.16 -5.34
N ALA A 44 4.37 4.51 -5.23
CA ALA A 44 5.07 4.71 -3.96
C ALA A 44 5.87 6.03 -3.89
N ALA A 45 5.41 7.07 -4.60
CA ALA A 45 6.10 8.36 -4.66
C ALA A 45 5.25 9.52 -4.11
N LEU A 46 4.31 10.02 -4.90
CA LEU A 46 3.45 11.16 -4.56
C LEU A 46 1.98 10.75 -4.59
N GLU A 47 1.14 11.59 -4.00
CA GLU A 47 -0.32 11.52 -4.10
C GLU A 47 -0.80 11.86 -5.53
N GLY A 48 -2.05 11.49 -5.85
CA GLY A 48 -2.75 11.92 -7.07
C GLY A 48 -2.10 11.50 -8.40
N GLN A 49 -1.29 10.43 -8.40
CA GLN A 49 -0.60 9.98 -9.60
C GLN A 49 -1.50 9.19 -10.55
N ILE A 50 -2.47 8.45 -10.04
CA ILE A 50 -3.42 7.68 -10.83
C ILE A 50 -4.67 8.55 -11.03
N THR A 51 -4.67 9.27 -12.15
CA THR A 51 -5.84 10.00 -12.67
C THR A 51 -6.75 9.07 -13.45
N ARG A 52 -7.99 9.49 -13.71
CA ARG A 52 -8.92 8.75 -14.57
C ARG A 52 -8.30 8.31 -15.90
N GLN A 53 -7.64 9.24 -16.60
CA GLN A 53 -7.00 8.95 -17.89
C GLN A 53 -5.89 7.89 -17.78
N ARG A 54 -5.10 7.92 -16.71
CA ARG A 54 -4.06 6.91 -16.46
C ARG A 54 -4.70 5.56 -16.09
N ALA A 55 -5.74 5.57 -15.28
CA ALA A 55 -6.50 4.36 -14.92
C ALA A 55 -7.15 3.69 -16.14
N GLU A 56 -7.53 4.43 -17.18
CA GLU A 56 -8.02 3.85 -18.45
C GLU A 56 -6.89 3.16 -19.25
N ALA A 57 -5.66 3.66 -19.16
CA ALA A 57 -4.50 3.17 -19.91
C ALA A 57 -3.75 2.01 -19.24
N LEU A 58 -3.88 1.85 -17.92
CA LEU A 58 -3.17 0.83 -17.16
C LEU A 58 -3.52 -0.58 -17.63
N THR A 59 -2.53 -1.48 -17.67
CA THR A 59 -2.70 -2.88 -18.09
C THR A 59 -2.63 -3.87 -16.92
N CYS A 60 -2.30 -3.37 -15.72
CA CYS A 60 -2.11 -4.17 -14.51
C CYS A 60 -3.37 -4.87 -14.02
N LYS A 61 -3.17 -5.95 -13.27
CA LYS A 61 -4.22 -6.68 -12.55
C LYS A 61 -4.32 -6.25 -11.10
N LEU A 62 -3.23 -5.73 -10.54
CA LEU A 62 -3.10 -5.35 -9.14
C LEU A 62 -2.40 -4.00 -8.99
N VAL A 63 -2.97 -3.13 -8.15
CA VAL A 63 -2.37 -1.87 -7.70
C VAL A 63 -2.15 -1.96 -6.18
N LEU A 64 -0.92 -1.71 -5.74
CA LEU A 64 -0.51 -1.71 -4.33
C LEU A 64 -0.10 -0.30 -3.91
N GLU A 65 -0.98 0.41 -3.21
CA GLU A 65 -0.77 1.82 -2.86
C GLU A 65 0.28 2.01 -1.77
N GLY A 66 1.55 2.15 -2.17
CA GLY A 66 2.66 2.44 -1.25
C GLY A 66 2.69 3.89 -0.75
N ALA A 67 2.28 4.83 -1.59
CA ALA A 67 2.09 6.23 -1.21
C ALA A 67 0.74 6.45 -0.53
N ASN A 68 0.56 7.60 0.12
CA ASN A 68 -0.76 8.04 0.61
C ASN A 68 -1.54 8.71 -0.52
N GLY A 69 -2.79 8.30 -0.72
CA GLY A 69 -3.69 8.85 -1.73
C GLY A 69 -3.13 8.89 -3.16
N PRO A 70 -2.45 7.85 -3.69
CA PRO A 70 -1.90 7.90 -5.04
C PRO A 70 -2.98 7.85 -6.13
N THR A 71 -4.20 7.42 -5.81
CA THR A 71 -5.31 7.22 -6.75
C THR A 71 -6.45 8.18 -6.47
N TYR A 72 -6.91 8.90 -7.50
CA TYR A 72 -8.10 9.73 -7.38
C TYR A 72 -9.38 8.89 -7.32
N PRO A 73 -10.45 9.34 -6.64
CA PRO A 73 -11.70 8.57 -6.53
C PRO A 73 -12.31 8.17 -7.88
N ASP A 74 -12.28 9.05 -8.87
CA ASP A 74 -12.79 8.78 -10.22
C ASP A 74 -11.93 7.78 -11.01
N ALA A 75 -10.65 7.65 -10.63
CA ALA A 75 -9.74 6.65 -11.15
C ALA A 75 -9.98 5.29 -10.47
N ASP A 76 -10.26 5.27 -9.16
CA ASP A 76 -10.63 4.07 -8.40
C ASP A 76 -11.87 3.40 -9.02
N ASP A 77 -12.88 4.19 -9.40
CA ASP A 77 -14.08 3.71 -10.12
C ASP A 77 -13.74 3.04 -11.46
N VAL A 78 -12.82 3.64 -12.24
CA VAL A 78 -12.37 3.07 -13.51
C VAL A 78 -11.64 1.75 -13.27
N LEU A 79 -10.70 1.71 -12.33
CA LEU A 79 -9.96 0.48 -12.00
C LEU A 79 -10.91 -0.63 -11.56
N ALA A 80 -11.87 -0.32 -10.69
CA ALA A 80 -12.88 -1.27 -10.23
C ALA A 80 -13.75 -1.81 -11.39
N SER A 81 -14.24 -0.93 -12.28
CA SER A 81 -15.05 -1.33 -13.44
C SER A 81 -14.30 -2.25 -14.42
N ARG A 82 -12.96 -2.14 -14.44
CA ARG A 82 -12.06 -2.95 -15.26
C ARG A 82 -11.60 -4.24 -14.56
N GLY A 83 -12.03 -4.48 -13.32
CA GLY A 83 -11.61 -5.63 -12.52
C GLY A 83 -10.15 -5.55 -12.06
N ILE A 84 -9.55 -4.36 -12.04
CA ILE A 84 -8.21 -4.13 -11.49
C ILE A 84 -8.34 -4.03 -9.98
N LEU A 85 -7.64 -4.91 -9.27
CA LEU A 85 -7.68 -4.96 -7.81
C LEU A 85 -6.80 -3.86 -7.23
N VAL A 86 -7.35 -3.03 -6.36
CA VAL A 86 -6.61 -1.98 -5.63
C VAL A 86 -6.51 -2.35 -4.16
N VAL A 87 -5.29 -2.54 -3.65
CA VAL A 87 -5.04 -2.66 -2.22
C VAL A 87 -4.80 -1.25 -1.68
N PRO A 88 -5.72 -0.73 -0.85
CA PRO A 88 -5.73 0.67 -0.47
C PRO A 88 -4.54 1.01 0.45
N ASP A 89 -4.07 2.24 0.33
CA ASP A 89 -2.97 2.83 1.11
C ASP A 89 -3.05 2.56 2.61
N VAL A 90 -4.23 2.74 3.21
CA VAL A 90 -4.52 2.55 4.64
C VAL A 90 -4.14 1.16 5.18
N VAL A 91 -4.09 0.14 4.31
CA VAL A 91 -3.57 -1.20 4.65
C VAL A 91 -2.19 -1.42 4.02
N CYS A 92 -2.01 -1.06 2.74
CA CYS A 92 -0.81 -1.39 1.97
C CYS A 92 0.47 -0.77 2.55
N ASN A 93 0.40 0.45 3.09
CA ASN A 93 1.55 1.17 3.62
C ASN A 93 1.65 1.15 5.17
N ALA A 94 0.78 0.39 5.84
CA ALA A 94 0.66 0.38 7.30
C ALA A 94 1.84 -0.27 8.06
N GLY A 95 2.83 -0.83 7.35
CA GLY A 95 4.02 -1.43 7.95
C GLY A 95 4.80 -0.45 8.83
N GLY A 96 4.96 0.81 8.39
CA GLY A 96 5.66 1.83 9.16
C GLY A 96 4.99 2.11 10.51
N VAL A 97 3.66 2.31 10.51
CA VAL A 97 2.87 2.53 11.74
C VAL A 97 2.91 1.30 12.65
N THR A 98 2.90 0.11 12.07
CA THR A 98 3.00 -1.16 12.83
C THR A 98 4.33 -1.29 13.56
N VAL A 99 5.45 -0.98 12.88
CA VAL A 99 6.77 -1.04 13.50
C VAL A 99 6.98 0.09 14.52
N SER A 100 6.40 1.29 14.32
CA SER A 100 6.38 2.34 15.34
C SER A 100 5.58 1.94 16.59
N TYR A 101 4.51 1.16 16.43
CA TYR A 101 3.82 0.57 17.57
C TYR A 101 4.73 -0.42 18.33
N PHE A 102 5.53 -1.22 17.63
CA PHE A 102 6.49 -2.11 18.27
C PHE A 102 7.58 -1.36 19.03
N GLU A 103 8.07 -0.24 18.49
CA GLU A 103 9.01 0.64 19.20
C GLU A 103 8.42 1.07 20.56
N TRP A 104 7.19 1.57 20.57
CA TRP A 104 6.49 1.96 21.81
C TRP A 104 6.36 0.80 22.81
N VAL A 105 6.02 -0.41 22.35
CA VAL A 105 5.92 -1.60 23.21
C VAL A 105 7.28 -1.97 23.81
N GLN A 106 8.35 -1.94 23.01
CA GLN A 106 9.69 -2.29 23.45
C GLN A 106 10.23 -1.27 24.46
N ASP A 107 9.97 0.02 24.24
CA ASP A 107 10.38 1.10 25.15
C ASP A 107 9.76 0.92 26.54
N MET A 108 8.47 0.58 26.60
CA MET A 108 7.78 0.32 27.87
C MET A 108 8.37 -0.86 28.65
N ALA A 109 8.88 -1.87 27.94
CA ALA A 109 9.46 -3.06 28.53
C ALA A 109 10.99 -2.98 28.72
N SER A 110 11.64 -1.96 28.11
CA SER A 110 13.11 -1.88 27.95
C SER A 110 13.72 -3.18 27.43
N PHE A 111 12.99 -3.87 26.54
CA PHE A 111 13.36 -5.15 25.97
C PHE A 111 13.18 -5.09 24.46
N PHE A 112 14.31 -5.12 23.74
CA PHE A 112 14.36 -4.94 22.30
C PHE A 112 14.39 -6.30 21.59
N TRP A 113 13.61 -6.40 20.52
CA TRP A 113 13.50 -7.58 19.67
C TRP A 113 14.53 -7.53 18.55
N SER A 114 14.87 -8.72 18.02
CA SER A 114 15.69 -8.83 16.82
C SER A 114 14.92 -8.39 15.57
N GLU A 115 15.64 -8.11 14.49
CA GLU A 115 15.03 -7.82 13.18
C GLU A 115 14.11 -8.96 12.72
N GLU A 116 14.49 -10.22 12.94
CA GLU A 116 13.67 -11.38 12.61
C GLU A 116 12.36 -11.40 13.40
N GLU A 117 12.41 -11.09 14.70
CA GLU A 117 11.22 -11.01 15.55
C GLU A 117 10.29 -9.86 15.14
N ILE A 118 10.84 -8.70 14.80
CA ILE A 118 10.07 -7.55 14.28
C ILE A 118 9.39 -7.92 12.97
N ASN A 119 10.12 -8.51 12.03
CA ASN A 119 9.60 -8.91 10.72
C ASN A 119 8.50 -9.96 10.85
N ALA A 120 8.68 -10.99 11.70
CA ALA A 120 7.67 -12.03 11.91
C ALA A 120 6.39 -11.47 12.55
N ARG A 121 6.51 -10.54 13.50
CA ARG A 121 5.34 -9.88 14.12
C ARG A 121 4.62 -8.97 13.14
N MET A 122 5.37 -8.20 12.33
CA MET A 122 4.81 -7.33 11.30
C MET A 122 4.06 -8.14 10.25
N ASP A 123 4.66 -9.21 9.73
CA ASP A 123 4.06 -10.08 8.71
C ASP A 123 2.71 -10.63 9.18
N LYS A 124 2.65 -11.11 10.42
CA LYS A 124 1.41 -11.59 11.02
C LYS A 124 0.33 -10.49 11.08
N ILE A 125 0.66 -9.31 11.61
CA ILE A 125 -0.31 -8.21 11.76
C ILE A 125 -0.81 -7.72 10.39
N MET A 126 0.09 -7.56 9.43
CA MET A 126 -0.25 -7.09 8.09
C MET A 126 -1.11 -8.12 7.34
N THR A 127 -0.77 -9.41 7.46
CA THR A 127 -1.55 -10.51 6.88
C THR A 127 -2.95 -10.59 7.49
N ASP A 128 -3.06 -10.57 8.82
CA ASP A 128 -4.36 -10.59 9.51
C ASP A 128 -5.22 -9.37 9.12
N ALA A 129 -4.59 -8.19 8.95
CA ALA A 129 -5.28 -6.98 8.55
C ALA A 129 -5.85 -7.08 7.13
N ILE A 130 -5.07 -7.52 6.14
CA ILE A 130 -5.56 -7.63 4.76
C ILE A 130 -6.60 -8.73 4.62
N VAL A 131 -6.44 -9.87 5.32
CA VAL A 131 -7.44 -10.95 5.32
C VAL A 131 -8.78 -10.43 5.85
N HIS A 132 -8.78 -9.72 6.98
CA HIS A 132 -10.01 -9.19 7.55
C HIS A 132 -10.69 -8.14 6.64
N VAL A 133 -9.91 -7.28 5.99
CA VAL A 133 -10.44 -6.32 5.01
C VAL A 133 -11.01 -7.04 3.80
N TRP A 134 -10.36 -8.10 3.33
CA TRP A 134 -10.81 -8.92 2.21
C TRP A 134 -12.14 -9.61 2.51
N GLU A 135 -12.24 -10.25 3.68
CA GLU A 135 -13.47 -10.88 4.16
C GLU A 135 -14.60 -9.86 4.28
N LYS A 136 -14.31 -8.67 4.83
CA LYS A 136 -15.30 -7.60 4.95
C LYS A 136 -15.77 -7.09 3.58
N ALA A 137 -14.86 -6.96 2.62
CA ALA A 137 -15.19 -6.55 1.25
C ALA A 137 -16.13 -7.56 0.58
N ALA A 138 -15.86 -8.86 0.74
CA ALA A 138 -16.72 -9.93 0.25
C ALA A 138 -18.10 -9.92 0.96
N GLU A 139 -18.12 -9.80 2.29
CA GLU A 139 -19.34 -9.74 3.11
C GLU A 139 -20.26 -8.59 2.70
N LYS A 140 -19.68 -7.40 2.48
CA LYS A 140 -20.42 -6.17 2.17
C LYS A 140 -20.56 -5.90 0.67
N SER A 141 -19.98 -6.75 -0.18
CA SER A 141 -19.94 -6.57 -1.64
C SER A 141 -19.46 -5.17 -2.05
N CYS A 142 -18.33 -4.73 -1.49
CA CYS A 142 -17.75 -3.42 -1.75
C CYS A 142 -16.24 -3.52 -2.06
N SER A 143 -15.61 -2.40 -2.43
CA SER A 143 -14.17 -2.36 -2.71
C SER A 143 -13.34 -2.58 -1.44
N LEU A 144 -12.09 -3.02 -1.59
CA LEU A 144 -11.16 -3.15 -0.46
C LEU A 144 -10.96 -1.82 0.26
N ARG A 145 -10.96 -0.69 -0.46
CA ARG A 145 -10.89 0.65 0.15
C ARG A 145 -12.07 0.93 1.06
N THR A 146 -13.30 0.72 0.58
CA THR A 146 -14.50 0.90 1.40
C THR A 146 -14.51 -0.07 2.59
N ALA A 147 -14.16 -1.34 2.36
CA ALA A 147 -14.09 -2.35 3.41
C ALA A 147 -13.07 -1.99 4.51
N ALA A 148 -11.90 -1.45 4.15
CA ALA A 148 -10.90 -1.00 5.12
C ALA A 148 -11.46 0.07 6.07
N TYR A 149 -12.20 1.05 5.54
CA TYR A 149 -12.87 2.05 6.36
C TYR A 149 -14.00 1.47 7.21
N ILE A 150 -14.78 0.51 6.68
CA ILE A 150 -15.81 -0.18 7.47
C ILE A 150 -15.17 -0.89 8.66
N VAL A 151 -14.11 -1.68 8.45
CA VAL A 151 -13.38 -2.37 9.52
C VAL A 151 -12.85 -1.38 10.56
N ALA A 152 -12.27 -0.26 10.12
CA ALA A 152 -11.75 0.76 11.02
C ALA A 152 -12.86 1.38 11.88
N CYS A 153 -13.98 1.80 11.26
CA CYS A 153 -15.11 2.39 11.97
C CYS A 153 -15.78 1.39 12.93
N GLU A 154 -15.98 0.13 12.52
CA GLU A 154 -16.54 -0.91 13.38
C GLU A 154 -15.71 -1.11 14.64
N ARG A 155 -14.38 -1.19 14.52
CA ARG A 155 -13.47 -1.33 15.67
C ARG A 155 -13.57 -0.15 16.64
N ILE A 156 -13.62 1.08 16.14
CA ILE A 156 -13.75 2.29 16.97
C ILE A 156 -15.11 2.32 17.69
N LEU A 157 -16.19 1.99 16.97
CA LEU A 157 -17.54 1.99 17.52
C LEU A 157 -17.74 0.91 18.58
N LEU A 158 -17.18 -0.29 18.38
CA LEU A 158 -17.19 -1.37 19.37
C LEU A 158 -16.45 -0.95 20.65
N ALA A 159 -15.23 -0.43 20.52
CA ALA A 159 -14.46 0.04 21.68
C ALA A 159 -15.18 1.18 22.43
N ARG A 160 -15.85 2.09 21.70
CA ARG A 160 -16.68 3.14 22.30
C ARG A 160 -17.89 2.56 23.03
N LYS A 161 -18.57 1.57 22.44
CA LYS A 161 -19.74 0.92 23.05
C LYS A 161 -19.36 0.20 24.34
N ASP A 162 -18.24 -0.50 24.35
CA ASP A 162 -17.78 -1.28 25.50
C ASP A 162 -17.33 -0.39 26.67
N ARG A 163 -16.71 0.77 26.37
CA ARG A 163 -16.28 1.73 27.39
C ARG A 163 -17.40 2.63 27.91
N GLY A 164 -18.52 2.73 27.20
CA GLY A 164 -19.57 3.70 27.48
C GLY A 164 -19.15 5.16 27.22
N ILE A 165 -20.04 6.11 27.49
CA ILE A 165 -19.73 7.54 27.49
C ILE A 165 -19.77 8.01 28.94
N TYR A 166 -18.64 8.50 29.46
CA TYR A 166 -18.58 9.15 30.77
C TYR A 166 -18.03 10.58 30.58
N PRO A 167 -18.65 11.62 31.17
CA PRO A 167 -19.80 11.61 32.10
C PRO A 167 -21.16 11.77 31.40
N GLY A 168 -21.34 11.20 30.21
CA GLY A 168 -22.49 11.48 29.31
C GLY A 168 -23.85 11.10 29.86
#